data_AF-A0A0N0JGX2-F1
#
_entry.id   AF-A0A0N0JGX2-F1
#
_cell.length_a   1.000
_cell.length_b   1.000
_cell.length_c   1.000
_cell.angle_alpha   90.00
_cell.angle_beta   90.00
_cell.angle_gamma   90.00
#
_symmetry.space_group_name_H-M   'P 1'
#
loop_
_entity.id
_entity.type
_entity.pdbx_description
1 polymer ?
#
loop_
_entity_poly.entity_id
_entity_poly.type
_entity_poly.pdbx_seq_one_letter_code
_entity_poly.pdbx_strand_id
1 'polypeptide(L)'
;MDFVSIMHIITRAIEAVGVAVIVIGITVSGFAYLKSPRGLDAYGDLRAGMGRAILLGLELMVAGDIINTVAIEPTLDSVLVLGVIVIIRTFLSLSLEVEISGRWPWQGKGGEQSLHRGKTDGGEDEKA
;
A
#
# COMPACT_ATOMS: atom_id res chain seq x y z
N MET A 1 3.91 -19.69 -31.56
CA MET A 1 4.12 -19.30 -30.15
C MET A 1 3.28 -20.22 -29.31
N ASP A 2 3.93 -21.04 -28.49
CA ASP A 2 3.33 -21.84 -27.44
C ASP A 2 2.72 -20.94 -26.36
N PHE A 3 1.60 -21.37 -25.78
CA PHE A 3 0.86 -20.63 -24.75
C PHE A 3 1.76 -20.26 -23.56
N VAL A 4 2.62 -21.19 -23.15
CA VAL A 4 3.56 -21.02 -22.04
C VAL A 4 4.53 -19.88 -22.29
N SER A 5 5.09 -19.76 -23.50
CA SER A 5 5.99 -18.64 -23.84
C SER A 5 5.28 -17.28 -23.83
N ILE A 6 4.02 -17.21 -24.28
CA ILE A 6 3.24 -15.96 -24.23
C ILE A 6 3.00 -15.54 -22.77
N MET A 7 2.62 -16.50 -21.92
CA MET A 7 2.38 -16.24 -20.50
C MET A 7 3.66 -15.76 -19.79
N HIS A 8 4.81 -16.37 -20.06
CA HIS A 8 6.09 -15.91 -19.51
C HIS A 8 6.43 -14.48 -19.90
N ILE A 9 6.18 -14.07 -21.16
CA ILE A 9 6.44 -12.71 -21.61
C ILE A 9 5.54 -11.72 -20.87
N ILE A 10 4.25 -12.05 -20.74
CA ILE A 10 3.27 -11.22 -20.02
C ILE A 10 3.67 -11.07 -18.54
N THR A 11 3.96 -12.19 -17.87
CA THR A 11 4.39 -12.19 -16.46
C THR A 11 5.61 -11.31 -16.25
N ARG A 12 6.66 -11.50 -17.05
CA ARG A 12 7.90 -10.69 -16.95
C ARG A 12 7.64 -9.22 -17.22
N ALA A 13 6.74 -8.89 -18.15
CA ALA A 13 6.38 -7.50 -18.42
C ALA A 13 5.68 -6.86 -17.22
N ILE A 14 4.73 -7.56 -16.59
CA ILE A 14 4.02 -7.09 -15.40
C ILE A 14 5.00 -6.89 -14.23
N GLU A 15 5.86 -7.89 -13.98
CA GLU A 15 6.90 -7.80 -12.96
C GLU A 15 7.84 -6.62 -13.21
N ALA A 16 8.31 -6.43 -14.44
CA ALA A 16 9.18 -5.32 -14.81
C ALA A 16 8.52 -3.96 -14.57
N VAL A 17 7.22 -3.82 -14.86
CA VAL A 17 6.47 -2.59 -14.58
C VAL A 17 6.38 -2.34 -13.07
N GLY A 18 6.06 -3.37 -12.28
CA GLY A 18 6.02 -3.26 -10.83
C GLY A 18 7.36 -2.84 -10.23
N VAL A 19 8.46 -3.47 -10.66
CA VAL A 19 9.82 -3.11 -10.25
C VAL A 19 10.16 -1.67 -10.67
N ALA A 20 9.78 -1.26 -11.88
CA ALA A 20 10.02 0.09 -12.36
C ALA A 20 9.30 1.14 -11.48
N VAL A 21 8.05 0.88 -11.08
CA VAL A 21 7.29 1.76 -10.17
C VAL A 21 7.99 1.91 -8.82
N ILE A 22 8.49 0.81 -8.24
CA ILE A 22 9.25 0.83 -6.98
C ILE A 22 10.50 1.69 -7.13
N VAL A 23 11.31 1.40 -8.15
CA VAL A 23 12.58 2.09 -8.40
C VAL A 23 12.36 3.59 -8.61
N ILE A 24 11.39 3.97 -9.44
CA ILE A 24 11.06 5.36 -9.72
C ILE A 24 10.59 6.05 -8.43
N GLY A 25 9.68 5.44 -7.67
CA GLY A 25 9.15 6.05 -6.46
C GLY A 25 10.22 6.25 -5.38
N ILE A 26 11.08 5.26 -5.15
CA ILE A 26 12.23 5.39 -4.24
C ILE A 26 13.17 6.49 -4.70
N THR A 27 13.47 6.55 -6.01
CA THR A 27 14.36 7.57 -6.59
C THR A 27 13.79 8.98 -6.39
N VAL A 28 12.50 9.17 -6.69
CA VAL A 28 11.81 10.45 -6.51
C VAL A 28 11.78 10.88 -5.05
N SER A 29 11.42 9.96 -4.13
CA SER A 29 11.44 10.25 -2.70
C SER A 29 12.85 10.59 -2.18
N GLY A 30 13.87 9.88 -2.64
CA GLY A 30 15.27 10.16 -2.31
C GLY A 30 15.75 11.53 -2.79
N PHE A 31 15.44 11.89 -4.05
CA PHE A 31 15.76 13.22 -4.58
C PHE A 31 15.03 14.33 -3.84
N ALA A 32 13.75 14.13 -3.51
CA ALA A 32 12.98 15.09 -2.73
C ALA A 32 13.61 15.31 -1.34
N TYR A 33 14.05 14.24 -0.68
CA TYR A 33 14.74 14.32 0.61
C TYR A 33 16.06 15.10 0.54
N LEU A 34 16.89 14.85 -0.48
CA LEU A 34 18.17 15.54 -0.66
C LEU A 34 18.00 17.05 -0.94
N LYS A 35 16.89 17.45 -1.58
CA LYS A 35 16.59 18.84 -1.93
C LYS A 35 15.87 19.59 -0.80
N SER A 36 15.29 18.89 0.18
CA SER A 36 14.52 19.50 1.25
C SER A 36 15.44 20.12 2.33
N PRO A 37 15.18 21.35 2.80
CA PRO A 37 15.87 21.90 3.97
C PRO A 37 15.59 20.98 5.17
N ARG A 38 16.66 20.52 5.84
CA ARG A 38 16.64 19.50 6.90
C ARG A 38 15.73 19.92 8.07
N GLY A 39 14.44 19.63 7.98
CA GLY A 39 13.47 19.69 9.06
C GLY A 39 13.36 18.36 9.79
N LEU A 40 12.80 18.39 11.00
CA LEU A 40 12.58 17.19 11.83
C LEU A 40 11.73 16.10 11.13
N ASP A 41 10.92 16.49 10.14
CA ASP A 41 9.98 15.60 9.45
C ASP A 41 10.50 15.01 8.11
N ALA A 42 11.68 15.46 7.64
CA ALA A 42 12.20 15.07 6.32
C ALA A 42 12.43 13.55 6.19
N TYR A 43 12.80 12.88 7.28
CA TYR A 43 12.95 11.42 7.29
C TYR A 43 11.61 10.68 7.25
N GLY A 44 10.56 11.24 7.88
CA GLY A 44 9.21 10.70 7.84
C GLY A 44 8.65 10.73 6.41
N ASP A 45 8.80 11.86 5.73
CA ASP A 45 8.38 12.02 4.32
C ASP A 45 9.10 11.07 3.37
N LEU A 46 10.41 10.89 3.54
CA LEU A 46 11.21 9.95 2.76
C LEU A 46 10.67 8.52 2.92
N ARG A 47 10.49 8.09 4.18
CA ARG A 47 10.02 6.74 4.52
C ARG A 47 8.60 6.49 4.02
N ALA A 48 7.71 7.48 4.18
CA ALA A 48 6.34 7.40 3.68
C ALA A 48 6.24 7.37 2.15
N GLY A 49 7.13 8.10 1.46
CA GLY A 49 7.22 8.07 -0.01
C GLY A 49 7.72 6.72 -0.53
N MET A 50 8.80 6.20 0.05
CA MET A 50 9.34 4.87 -0.27
C MET A 50 8.31 3.77 0.01
N GLY A 51 7.65 3.81 1.17
CA GLY A 51 6.63 2.83 1.55
C GLY A 51 5.45 2.82 0.57
N ARG A 52 4.95 3.99 0.15
CA ARG A 52 3.89 4.09 -0.87
C ARG A 52 4.31 3.51 -2.23
N ALA A 53 5.53 3.77 -2.67
CA ALA A 53 6.06 3.24 -3.92
C ALA A 53 6.19 1.70 -3.89
N ILE A 54 6.68 1.16 -2.77
CA ILE A 54 6.80 -0.28 -2.55
C ILE A 54 5.41 -0.93 -2.55
N LEU A 55 4.45 -0.38 -1.81
CA LEU A 55 3.08 -0.90 -1.76
C LEU A 55 2.44 -0.94 -3.15
N LEU A 56 2.53 0.14 -3.92
CA LEU A 56 1.97 0.21 -5.27
C LEU A 56 2.65 -0.78 -6.23
N GLY A 57 3.98 -0.89 -6.18
CA GLY A 57 4.71 -1.85 -7.00
C GLY A 57 4.32 -3.29 -6.68
N LEU A 58 4.22 -3.62 -5.39
CA LEU A 58 3.77 -4.93 -4.94
C LEU A 58 2.29 -5.19 -5.31
N GLU A 59 1.43 -4.17 -5.34
CA GLU A 59 0.06 -4.24 -5.87
C GLU A 59 0.03 -4.73 -7.32
N LEU A 60 0.88 -4.16 -8.16
CA LEU A 60 0.98 -4.50 -9.57
C LEU A 60 1.61 -5.89 -9.81
N MET A 61 2.64 -6.26 -9.03
CA MET A 61 3.38 -7.52 -9.26
C MET A 61 2.57 -8.77 -8.98
N VAL A 62 1.52 -8.70 -8.15
CA VAL A 62 0.75 -9.91 -7.81
C VAL A 62 0.02 -10.53 -8.98
N ALA A 63 -0.32 -9.73 -9.99
CA ALA A 63 -0.90 -10.27 -11.21
C ALA A 63 0.09 -11.23 -11.90
N GLY A 64 1.39 -10.89 -11.92
CA GLY A 64 2.45 -11.75 -12.43
C GLY A 64 2.58 -13.04 -11.62
N ASP A 65 2.60 -12.94 -10.30
CA ASP A 65 2.70 -14.09 -9.40
C ASP A 65 1.53 -15.07 -9.56
N ILE A 66 0.30 -14.55 -9.68
CA ILE A 66 -0.91 -15.36 -9.92
C ILE A 66 -0.84 -16.03 -11.29
N ILE A 67 -0.43 -15.31 -12.32
CA ILE A 67 -0.35 -15.85 -13.69
C ILE A 67 0.69 -16.97 -13.75
N ASN A 68 1.87 -16.77 -13.19
CA ASN A 68 2.96 -17.74 -13.20
C ASN A 68 2.57 -19.05 -12.50
N THR A 69 1.78 -18.95 -11.42
CA THR A 69 1.43 -20.10 -10.59
C THR A 69 0.17 -20.83 -11.09
N VAL A 70 -0.88 -20.10 -11.46
CA VAL A 70 -2.19 -20.69 -11.84
C VAL A 70 -2.23 -21.15 -13.30
N ALA A 71 -1.56 -20.44 -14.21
CA ALA A 71 -1.74 -20.68 -15.66
C ALA A 71 -0.67 -21.57 -16.29
N ILE A 72 0.53 -21.68 -15.69
CA ILE A 72 1.67 -22.38 -16.30
C ILE A 72 1.84 -23.78 -15.69
N GLU A 73 1.74 -23.92 -14.38
CA GLU A 73 2.04 -25.19 -13.71
C GLU A 73 1.07 -25.46 -12.54
N PRO A 74 -0.14 -25.97 -12.81
CA PRO A 74 -1.19 -26.20 -11.82
C PRO A 74 -0.89 -27.43 -10.95
N THR A 75 0.20 -27.37 -10.17
CA THR A 75 0.59 -28.39 -9.20
C THR A 75 0.30 -27.93 -7.76
N LEU A 76 0.11 -28.87 -6.84
CA LEU A 76 -0.09 -28.54 -5.43
C LEU A 76 1.12 -27.80 -4.82
N ASP A 77 2.34 -28.12 -5.26
CA ASP A 77 3.56 -27.46 -4.81
C ASP A 77 3.58 -25.98 -5.26
N SER A 78 3.24 -25.71 -6.53
CA SER A 78 3.13 -24.34 -7.05
C SER A 78 2.09 -23.50 -6.29
N VAL A 79 0.95 -24.11 -5.93
CA VAL A 79 -0.11 -23.45 -5.14
C VAL A 79 0.34 -23.19 -3.70
N LEU A 80 1.10 -24.11 -3.09
CA LEU A 80 1.62 -23.94 -1.74
C LEU A 80 2.65 -22.80 -1.68
N VAL A 81 3.56 -22.73 -2.67
CA VAL A 81 4.49 -21.61 -2.82
C VAL A 81 3.74 -20.29 -3.02
N LEU A 82 2.70 -20.26 -3.88
CA LEU A 82 1.84 -19.09 -4.04
C LEU A 82 1.21 -18.65 -2.71
N GLY A 83 0.66 -19.60 -1.94
CA GLY A 83 0.05 -19.31 -0.65
C GLY A 83 1.02 -18.65 0.32
N VAL A 84 2.26 -19.15 0.38
CA VAL A 84 3.32 -18.54 1.20
C VAL A 84 3.67 -17.13 0.72
N ILE A 85 3.84 -16.93 -0.59
CA ILE A 85 4.13 -15.60 -1.17
C ILE A 85 3.02 -14.61 -0.85
N VAL A 86 1.75 -15.02 -1.00
CA VAL A 86 0.59 -14.18 -0.68
C VAL A 86 0.58 -13.80 0.80
N ILE A 87 0.86 -14.75 1.71
CA ILE A 87 0.95 -14.47 3.16
C ILE A 87 2.06 -13.46 3.45
N ILE A 88 3.25 -13.65 2.90
CA ILE A 88 4.39 -12.73 3.09
C ILE A 88 4.00 -11.34 2.57
N ARG A 89 3.40 -11.26 1.39
CA ARG A 89 2.97 -9.99 0.79
C ARG A 89 1.93 -9.27 1.63
N THR A 90 0.91 -9.98 2.12
CA THR A 90 -0.09 -9.41 3.02
C THR A 90 0.55 -8.90 4.30
N PHE A 91 1.46 -9.67 4.91
CA PHE A 91 2.16 -9.25 6.12
C PHE A 91 3.03 -8.01 5.90
N LEU A 92 3.84 -7.96 4.84
CA LEU A 92 4.68 -6.81 4.52
C LEU A 92 3.84 -5.57 4.19
N SER A 93 2.78 -5.75 3.40
CA SER A 93 1.86 -4.66 3.07
C SER A 93 1.21 -4.07 4.32
N LEU A 94 0.70 -4.93 5.21
CA LEU A 94 0.11 -4.52 6.49
C LEU A 94 1.15 -3.84 7.40
N SER A 95 2.35 -4.40 7.51
CA SER A 95 3.42 -3.82 8.35
C SER A 95 3.80 -2.42 7.89
N LEU A 96 3.95 -2.20 6.58
CA LEU A 96 4.26 -0.89 6.02
C LEU A 96 3.10 0.09 6.23
N GLU A 97 1.86 -0.34 6.02
CA GLU A 97 0.69 0.51 6.22
C GLU A 97 0.54 0.95 7.68
N VAL A 98 0.76 0.04 8.64
CA VAL A 98 0.74 0.34 10.08
C VAL A 98 1.86 1.31 10.45
N GLU A 99 3.05 1.10 9.90
CA GLU A 99 4.20 1.96 10.16
C GLU A 99 4.00 3.38 9.62
N ILE A 100 3.42 3.51 8.42
CA ILE A 100 3.16 4.81 7.78
C ILE A 100 1.98 5.52 8.45
N SER A 101 0.91 4.79 8.78
CA SER A 101 -0.31 5.37 9.33
C SER A 101 -0.29 5.51 10.86
N GLY A 102 0.61 4.80 11.54
CA GLY A 102 0.67 4.69 13.00
C GLY A 102 -0.54 3.99 13.62
N ARG A 103 -1.40 3.36 12.81
CA ARG A 103 -2.69 2.79 13.21
C ARG A 103 -2.87 1.44 12.52
N TRP A 104 -3.54 0.51 13.20
CA TRP A 104 -3.91 -0.73 12.54
C TRP A 104 -5.09 -0.50 11.59
N PRO A 105 -5.15 -1.19 10.43
CA PRO A 105 -6.20 -0.96 9.43
C PRO A 105 -7.61 -1.30 9.94
N TRP A 106 -7.73 -2.13 10.98
CA TRP A 106 -9.00 -2.43 11.66
C TRP A 106 -9.37 -1.42 12.75
N GLN A 107 -8.53 -0.43 13.05
CA GLN A 107 -8.92 0.74 13.84
C GLN A 107 -9.74 1.66 12.92
N GLY A 108 -11.04 1.37 12.80
CA GLY A 108 -11.96 2.24 12.09
C GLY A 108 -11.88 3.67 12.62
N LYS A 109 -12.18 4.66 11.76
CA LYS A 109 -12.32 6.07 12.14
C LYS A 109 -13.33 6.18 13.29
N GLY A 110 -12.84 6.14 14.52
CA GLY A 110 -13.65 6.18 15.73
C GLY A 110 -14.29 7.56 15.88
N GLY A 111 -15.50 7.72 15.36
CA GLY A 111 -16.54 8.54 15.97
C GLY A 111 -16.24 10.01 16.25
N GLU A 112 -15.78 10.80 15.28
CA GLU A 112 -15.87 12.28 15.34
C GLU A 112 -17.27 12.78 14.90
N GLN A 113 -18.35 12.24 15.50
CA GLN A 113 -19.71 12.72 15.24
C GLN A 113 -20.55 13.05 16.49
N SER A 114 -20.01 12.96 17.70
CA SER A 114 -20.83 13.04 18.92
C SER A 114 -20.79 14.34 19.74
N LEU A 115 -20.16 15.45 19.30
CA LEU A 115 -20.08 16.67 20.13
C LEU A 115 -20.67 17.96 19.56
N HIS A 116 -21.40 17.91 18.44
CA HIS A 116 -22.21 19.05 17.95
C HIS A 116 -23.72 18.78 18.03
N ARG A 117 -24.19 18.09 19.07
CA ARG A 117 -25.62 18.11 19.41
C ARG A 117 -25.92 19.36 20.24
N GLY A 118 -26.37 20.38 19.51
CA GLY A 118 -27.10 21.57 19.93
C GLY A 118 -27.19 21.88 21.42
N LYS A 119 -26.39 22.85 21.87
CA LYS A 119 -26.74 23.72 23.00
C LYS A 119 -27.48 24.93 22.45
N THR A 120 -28.73 24.72 22.04
CA THR A 120 -29.70 25.78 21.74
C THR A 120 -30.98 25.38 22.46
N ASP A 121 -31.13 25.80 23.72
CA ASP A 121 -32.39 26.38 24.20
C ASP A 121 -32.27 26.88 25.64
N GLY A 122 -32.93 27.99 25.92
CA GLY A 122 -33.31 28.39 27.28
C GLY A 122 -32.52 29.54 27.90
N GLY A 123 -32.35 30.64 27.15
CA GLY A 123 -31.84 31.91 27.67
C GLY A 123 -32.67 33.07 27.13
N GLU A 124 -33.98 33.02 27.30
CA GLU A 124 -34.83 34.20 27.16
C GLU A 124 -35.35 34.56 28.55
N ASP A 125 -34.59 35.44 29.19
CA ASP A 125 -35.06 36.30 30.25
C ASP A 125 -36.22 37.14 29.69
N GLU A 126 -37.43 36.59 29.79
CA GLU A 126 -38.65 37.35 29.58
C GLU A 126 -38.90 38.23 30.82
N LYS A 127 -38.35 39.44 30.71
CA LYS A 127 -38.99 40.75 30.98
C LYS A 127 -39.68 40.96 32.34
N ALA A 128 -39.14 41.95 33.04
CA ALA A 128 -39.80 43.18 33.54
C ALA A 128 -41.29 43.10 33.94
#